data_AF-A0A937HEM1-F1
#
_entry.id   AF-A0A937HEM1-F1
#
_cell.length_a   1.000
_cell.length_b   1.000
_cell.length_c   1.000
_cell.angle_alpha   90.00
_cell.angle_beta   90.00
_cell.angle_gamma   90.00
#
_symmetry.space_group_name_H-M   'P 1'
#
loop_
_entity.id
_entity.type
_entity.pdbx_description
1 polymer ?
#
loop_
_entity_poly.entity_id
_entity_poly.type
_entity_poly.pdbx_seq_one_letter_code
_entity_poly.pdbx_strand_id
1 'polypeptide(L)'
;MMKLIKLYSDNPKFRSIHFNEGLSVIVGLKKSTDKNKSSNGIGKSMSLSLIHLILGASFSSNTSGKKLKKFLANYGTFFLHIQDKDGIERIFKKNFSQKEYYIDGVKYVESSASKDYTNQLKSLLVSDHNNRFNMSFRQLFNCFARRYIDSNIYYKSATFQQAQGEYDHSQMITNLSLLDVLFDEHYVYKSLKDSHAVLTNTKKQLINYIDDNEEQINQYHVEIARLKDAKQSFKISPIYSELQEQADELTYEINDLRNAVSSNERTLRKNKTALKHLKSENVDFSTVNQLYQEAQIFFPECVKERVESAQKFHVKLYNFRKERIHKSIEQGSEQLKRDKDHLKKLAVERDHLLESLSRSGALDEYSRLIERISLLEKEVVSLSSNKVAHDKIEQDILHIEQDISTRKVSARDSLDDLKEHIQFSNLEFNKLVSQFYGDRWDCKLDITFREKTKFLYYVDTYIKKQESPGYNQVKIFCYDMLLYTLNKDLLGFLAHDSCILTGMDERQQNTLFHIALNMTQENNFQYLININHQDYQNLISIKPEMTDEQKQQAQLIQDSVVLHLEDTDPSQYLFGCVFDDEIKAGNAGSQMSLNVDGD
;
A
#
# COMPACT_ATOMS: atom_id res chain seq x y z
N MET A 1 5.80 27.24 -23.93
CA MET A 1 6.91 26.44 -23.37
C MET A 1 7.51 27.17 -22.18
N MET A 2 8.07 26.45 -21.21
CA MET A 2 8.63 27.04 -20.00
C MET A 2 9.90 27.86 -20.32
N LYS A 3 10.04 29.04 -19.70
CA LYS A 3 11.29 29.83 -19.71
C LYS A 3 11.64 30.32 -18.31
N LEU A 4 12.90 30.16 -17.90
CA LEU A 4 13.44 30.81 -16.71
C LEU A 4 13.62 32.31 -17.00
N ILE A 5 13.13 33.18 -16.11
CA ILE A 5 13.28 34.65 -16.25
C ILE A 5 14.26 35.18 -15.22
N LYS A 6 14.07 34.85 -13.93
CA LYS A 6 14.90 35.40 -12.85
C LYS A 6 14.96 34.50 -11.62
N LEU A 7 16.14 34.35 -11.03
CA LEU A 7 16.32 33.78 -9.68
C LEU A 7 16.81 34.87 -8.74
N TYR A 8 16.10 35.11 -7.63
CA TYR A 8 16.45 36.16 -6.67
C TYR A 8 16.05 35.80 -5.23
N SER A 9 16.45 36.61 -4.25
CA SER A 9 16.12 36.45 -2.84
C SER A 9 15.70 37.79 -2.21
N ASP A 10 14.95 37.73 -1.11
CA ASP A 10 14.71 38.89 -0.24
C ASP A 10 15.97 39.32 0.53
N ASN A 11 16.97 38.44 0.64
CA ASN A 11 18.26 38.80 1.20
C ASN A 11 19.07 39.59 0.15
N PRO A 12 19.42 40.86 0.42
CA PRO A 12 20.11 41.72 -0.54
C PRO A 12 21.54 41.28 -0.86
N LYS A 13 22.13 40.37 -0.06
CA LYS A 13 23.44 39.77 -0.35
C LYS A 13 23.39 38.78 -1.50
N PHE A 14 22.21 38.25 -1.82
CA PHE A 14 22.07 37.28 -2.90
C PHE A 14 22.27 37.95 -4.26
N ARG A 15 23.16 37.38 -5.07
CA ARG A 15 23.39 37.85 -6.42
C ARG A 15 22.32 37.28 -7.34
N SER A 16 21.31 38.11 -7.62
CA SER A 16 20.20 37.75 -8.50
C SER A 16 20.72 37.39 -9.89
N ILE A 17 20.10 36.38 -10.51
CA ILE A 17 20.41 35.94 -11.87
C ILE A 17 19.21 36.28 -12.75
N HIS A 18 19.44 37.00 -13.83
CA HIS A 18 18.45 37.26 -14.88
C HIS A 18 18.83 36.40 -16.08
N PHE A 19 17.96 35.49 -16.47
CA PHE A 19 18.25 34.55 -17.55
C PHE A 19 17.93 35.17 -18.90
N ASN A 20 18.74 34.85 -19.91
CA ASN A 20 18.50 35.20 -21.30
C ASN A 20 17.49 34.22 -21.92
N GLU A 21 16.79 34.64 -22.98
CA GLU A 21 15.87 33.74 -23.69
C GLU A 21 16.58 32.57 -24.39
N GLY A 22 17.82 32.78 -24.86
CA GLY A 22 18.66 31.76 -25.47
C GLY A 22 19.70 31.20 -24.49
N LEU A 23 20.98 31.44 -24.76
CA LEU A 23 22.08 31.00 -23.90
C LEU A 23 22.22 31.90 -22.66
N SER A 24 22.26 31.28 -21.48
CA SER A 24 22.59 31.90 -20.21
C SER A 24 23.84 31.24 -19.62
N VAL A 25 24.90 32.01 -19.40
CA VAL A 25 26.17 31.52 -18.86
C VAL A 25 26.43 32.10 -17.47
N ILE A 26 26.70 31.22 -16.50
CA ILE A 26 27.17 31.61 -15.16
C ILE A 26 28.64 31.21 -15.03
N VAL A 27 29.52 32.20 -14.86
CA VAL A 27 30.97 31.99 -14.88
C VAL A 27 31.54 32.13 -13.47
N GLY A 28 32.35 31.17 -13.05
CA GLY A 28 33.21 31.34 -11.89
C GLY A 28 34.62 31.74 -12.27
N LEU A 29 35.00 32.98 -12.00
CA LEU A 29 36.31 33.55 -12.29
C LEU A 29 37.28 33.35 -11.12
N LYS A 30 38.52 32.98 -11.46
CA LYS A 30 39.64 32.95 -10.53
C LYS A 30 40.45 34.23 -10.73
N LYS A 31 40.25 35.22 -9.87
CA LYS A 31 40.95 36.52 -9.90
C LYS A 31 41.87 36.72 -8.71
N SER A 32 41.69 35.96 -7.63
CA SER A 32 42.59 35.98 -6.48
C SER A 32 43.99 35.47 -6.86
N THR A 33 45.02 36.23 -6.45
CA THR A 33 46.43 35.83 -6.55
C THR A 33 46.88 34.92 -5.41
N ASP A 34 46.03 34.76 -4.37
CA ASP A 34 46.29 33.87 -3.25
C ASP A 34 46.17 32.40 -3.69
N LYS A 35 47.30 31.68 -3.67
CA LYS A 35 47.39 30.27 -4.04
C LYS A 35 46.58 29.34 -3.13
N ASN A 36 46.24 29.78 -1.91
CA ASN A 36 45.46 29.01 -0.96
C ASN A 36 43.95 29.18 -1.13
N LYS A 37 43.49 30.20 -1.88
CA LYS A 37 42.07 30.38 -2.20
C LYS A 37 41.67 29.50 -3.38
N SER A 38 40.79 28.54 -3.10
CA SER A 38 40.13 27.76 -4.12
C SER A 38 38.98 28.55 -4.75
N SER A 39 38.83 28.48 -6.08
CA SER A 39 37.65 29.00 -6.78
C SER A 39 36.44 28.05 -6.70
N ASN A 40 36.63 26.89 -6.03
CA ASN A 40 35.55 25.98 -5.68
C ASN A 40 34.85 26.50 -4.42
N GLY A 41 33.52 26.54 -4.44
CA GLY A 41 32.71 27.04 -3.31
C GLY A 41 32.14 28.45 -3.47
N ILE A 42 32.43 29.17 -4.56
CA ILE A 42 31.84 30.50 -4.85
C ILE A 42 30.33 30.47 -5.20
N GLY A 43 29.74 29.27 -5.28
CA GLY A 43 28.29 29.08 -5.49
C GLY A 43 27.85 28.78 -6.91
N LYS A 44 28.76 28.52 -7.87
CA LYS A 44 28.39 28.13 -9.26
C LYS A 44 27.35 27.03 -9.30
N SER A 45 27.67 25.82 -8.83
CA SER A 45 26.73 24.68 -8.86
C SER A 45 25.49 24.87 -7.98
N MET A 46 25.53 25.84 -7.06
CA MET A 46 24.39 26.24 -6.24
C MET A 46 23.36 27.03 -7.02
N SER A 47 23.71 27.70 -8.13
CA SER A 47 22.73 28.38 -9.00
C SER A 47 21.68 27.38 -9.50
N LEU A 48 22.13 26.30 -10.13
CA LEU A 48 21.27 25.25 -10.67
C LEU A 48 20.63 24.44 -9.53
N SER A 49 21.37 24.13 -8.47
CA SER A 49 20.82 23.39 -7.33
C SER A 49 19.66 24.14 -6.64
N LEU A 50 19.74 25.48 -6.53
CA LEU A 50 18.63 26.29 -6.01
C LEU A 50 17.38 26.21 -6.88
N ILE A 51 17.53 26.26 -8.21
CA ILE A 51 16.40 26.07 -9.15
C ILE A 51 15.74 24.71 -8.88
N HIS A 52 16.53 23.64 -8.78
CA HIS A 52 16.00 22.32 -8.44
C HIS A 52 15.25 22.30 -7.10
N LEU A 53 15.82 22.89 -6.05
CA LEU A 53 15.24 22.90 -4.70
C LEU A 53 13.94 23.70 -4.62
N ILE A 54 13.87 24.85 -5.29
CA ILE A 54 12.64 25.65 -5.40
C ILE A 54 11.56 24.88 -6.16
N LEU A 55 11.94 24.11 -7.18
CA LEU A 55 11.06 23.25 -7.95
C LEU A 55 10.83 21.86 -7.35
N GLY A 56 10.97 21.69 -6.02
CA GLY A 56 10.56 20.49 -5.30
C GLY A 56 11.61 19.37 -5.18
N ALA A 57 12.90 19.65 -5.44
CA ALA A 57 13.94 18.67 -5.13
C ALA A 57 14.19 18.56 -3.62
N SER A 58 14.52 17.36 -3.16
CA SER A 58 14.97 17.10 -1.79
C SER A 58 16.46 17.37 -1.61
N PHE A 59 16.84 17.81 -0.40
CA PHE A 59 18.24 17.81 0.04
C PHE A 59 18.79 16.39 0.11
N SER A 60 20.09 16.23 -0.13
CA SER A 60 20.78 14.97 0.13
C SER A 60 20.77 14.64 1.63
N SER A 61 20.73 13.34 1.95
CA SER A 61 20.70 12.85 3.34
C SER A 61 22.07 12.86 4.03
N ASN A 62 23.13 13.13 3.26
CA ASN A 62 24.51 13.22 3.75
C ASN A 62 24.76 14.52 4.54
N THR A 63 25.95 14.62 5.13
CA THR A 63 26.33 15.74 6.02
C THR A 63 26.29 17.09 5.31
N SER A 64 26.80 17.19 4.09
CA SER A 64 26.78 18.40 3.25
C SER A 64 25.34 18.85 2.97
N GLY A 65 24.45 17.93 2.59
CA GLY A 65 23.02 18.23 2.39
C GLY A 65 22.32 18.78 3.63
N LYS A 66 22.62 18.22 4.81
CA LYS A 66 22.10 18.72 6.09
C LYS A 66 22.62 20.12 6.42
N LYS A 67 23.91 20.41 6.15
CA LYS A 67 24.50 21.75 6.34
C LYS A 67 23.87 22.76 5.38
N LEU A 68 23.73 22.40 4.10
CA LEU A 68 23.09 23.24 3.09
C LEU A 68 21.65 23.60 3.49
N LYS A 69 20.87 22.61 3.97
CA LYS A 69 19.52 22.86 4.48
C LYS A 69 19.51 23.87 5.63
N LYS A 70 20.42 23.73 6.59
CA LYS A 70 20.53 24.68 7.73
C LYS A 70 20.92 26.08 7.26
N PHE A 71 21.88 26.19 6.35
CA PHE A 71 22.32 27.46 5.79
C PHE A 71 21.16 28.17 5.07
N LEU A 72 20.50 27.49 4.13
CA LEU A 72 19.39 28.08 3.37
C LEU A 72 18.19 28.44 4.25
N ALA A 73 17.93 27.66 5.32
CA ALA A 73 16.86 27.97 6.27
C ALA A 73 17.10 29.30 7.02
N ASN A 74 18.36 29.69 7.23
CA ASN A 74 18.72 30.94 7.91
C ASN A 74 19.05 32.07 6.93
N TYR A 75 19.08 31.81 5.62
CA TYR A 75 19.54 32.78 4.64
C TYR A 75 18.47 33.79 4.24
N GLY A 76 17.25 33.32 3.95
CA GLY A 76 16.15 34.15 3.47
C GLY A 76 15.15 33.37 2.63
N THR A 77 14.25 34.09 1.98
CA THR A 77 13.29 33.56 1.01
C THR A 77 13.85 33.70 -0.40
N PHE A 78 13.69 32.66 -1.21
CA PHE A 78 14.07 32.64 -2.61
C PHE A 78 12.84 32.69 -3.50
N PHE A 79 13.02 33.31 -4.66
CA PHE A 79 12.01 33.51 -5.68
C PHE A 79 12.56 33.10 -7.04
N LEU A 80 11.79 32.30 -7.76
CA LEU A 80 12.08 31.89 -9.12
C LEU A 80 10.93 32.37 -10.01
N HIS A 81 11.23 33.34 -10.87
CA HIS A 81 10.33 33.87 -11.87
C HIS A 81 10.49 33.07 -13.17
N ILE A 82 9.40 32.50 -13.66
CA ILE A 82 9.33 31.64 -14.84
C ILE A 82 8.15 32.05 -15.70
N GLN A 83 8.28 31.97 -17.02
CA GLN A 83 7.15 31.89 -17.93
C GLN A 83 6.70 30.43 -18.04
N ASP A 84 5.43 30.13 -17.77
CA ASP A 84 4.89 28.77 -17.85
C ASP A 84 4.66 28.30 -19.30
N LYS A 85 4.15 27.07 -19.47
CA LYS A 85 3.95 26.50 -20.81
C LYS A 85 3.00 27.33 -21.70
N ASP A 86 2.06 28.06 -21.09
CA ASP A 86 1.03 28.86 -21.75
C ASP A 86 1.47 30.33 -21.93
N GLY A 87 2.71 30.67 -21.56
CA GLY A 87 3.25 32.02 -21.71
C GLY A 87 2.97 32.94 -20.53
N ILE A 88 2.39 32.44 -19.43
CA ILE A 88 2.02 33.24 -18.26
C ILE A 88 3.21 33.34 -17.32
N GLU A 89 3.51 34.55 -16.86
CA GLU A 89 4.52 34.79 -15.83
C GLU A 89 4.06 34.24 -14.46
N ARG A 90 4.92 33.42 -13.84
CA ARG A 90 4.70 32.71 -12.57
C ARG A 90 5.84 32.97 -11.60
N ILE A 91 5.50 33.23 -10.34
CA ILE A 91 6.48 33.42 -9.27
C ILE A 91 6.40 32.26 -8.29
N PHE A 92 7.46 31.44 -8.29
CA PHE A 92 7.68 30.39 -7.31
C PHE A 92 8.44 30.96 -6.11
N LYS A 93 7.92 30.76 -4.90
CA LYS A 93 8.53 31.26 -3.66
C LYS A 93 8.81 30.10 -2.71
N LYS A 94 10.04 30.05 -2.17
CA LYS A 94 10.47 29.08 -1.17
C LYS A 94 11.30 29.72 -0.07
N ASN A 95 10.83 29.61 1.16
CA ASN A 95 11.64 29.81 2.35
C ASN A 95 12.04 28.44 2.92
N PHE A 96 13.34 28.17 3.02
CA PHE A 96 13.83 26.84 3.41
C PHE A 96 13.73 26.53 4.92
N SER A 97 13.34 27.52 5.75
CA SER A 97 12.93 27.27 7.15
C SER A 97 11.54 26.64 7.24
N GLN A 98 10.75 26.75 6.18
CA GLN A 98 9.36 26.29 6.10
C GLN A 98 9.24 25.05 5.19
N LYS A 99 8.22 24.23 5.44
CA LYS A 99 7.96 23.05 4.59
C LYS A 99 7.27 23.44 3.29
N GLU A 100 6.61 24.58 3.28
CA GLU A 100 5.66 24.96 2.24
C GLU A 100 6.34 25.61 1.03
N TYR A 101 5.66 25.46 -0.10
CA TYR A 101 6.01 26.09 -1.37
C TYR A 101 4.87 27.02 -1.76
N TYR A 102 5.18 28.07 -2.52
CA TYR A 102 4.17 29.01 -2.99
C TYR A 102 4.31 29.23 -4.49
N ILE A 103 3.18 29.25 -5.20
CA ILE A 103 3.09 29.62 -6.62
C ILE A 103 2.08 30.76 -6.69
N ASP A 104 2.52 31.95 -7.13
CA ASP A 104 1.67 33.15 -7.21
C ASP A 104 0.92 33.45 -5.91
N GLY A 105 1.56 33.19 -4.77
CA GLY A 105 0.99 33.36 -3.42
C GLY A 105 0.11 32.21 -2.92
N VAL A 106 -0.25 31.25 -3.78
CA VAL A 106 -1.01 30.04 -3.39
C VAL A 106 -0.08 29.05 -2.69
N LYS A 107 -0.50 28.57 -1.52
CA LYS A 107 0.28 27.67 -0.65
C LYS A 107 0.15 26.20 -1.07
N TYR A 108 1.28 25.51 -1.14
CA TYR A 108 1.36 24.05 -1.36
C TYR A 108 2.22 23.41 -0.26
N VAL A 109 1.82 22.21 0.17
CA VAL A 109 2.57 21.41 1.15
C VAL A 109 3.00 20.11 0.48
N GLU A 110 4.31 19.94 0.31
CA GLU A 110 4.88 18.69 -0.20
C GLU A 110 5.14 17.75 0.98
N SER A 111 4.47 16.59 0.97
CA SER A 111 4.62 15.56 1.99
C SER A 111 4.66 14.18 1.34
N SER A 112 5.09 13.17 2.08
CA SER A 112 5.04 11.77 1.61
C SER A 112 3.62 11.33 1.23
N ALA A 113 2.59 12.00 1.76
CA ALA A 113 1.18 11.71 1.53
C ALA A 113 0.53 12.60 0.44
N SER A 114 1.11 13.77 0.13
CA SER A 114 0.58 14.75 -0.84
C SER A 114 1.66 15.22 -1.80
N LYS A 115 1.52 14.86 -3.09
CA LYS A 115 2.40 15.30 -4.19
C LYS A 115 1.87 16.56 -4.90
N ASP A 116 1.04 17.34 -4.22
CA ASP A 116 0.27 18.44 -4.80
C ASP A 116 1.16 19.46 -5.51
N TYR A 117 2.29 19.82 -4.89
CA TYR A 117 3.23 20.77 -5.47
C TYR A 117 3.87 20.25 -6.77
N THR A 118 4.46 19.04 -6.74
CA THR A 118 5.07 18.43 -7.93
C THR A 118 4.05 18.15 -9.04
N ASN A 119 2.79 17.82 -8.70
CA ASN A 119 1.71 17.66 -9.68
C ASN A 119 1.32 19.00 -10.31
N GLN A 120 1.23 20.07 -9.51
CA GLN A 120 0.97 21.41 -10.01
C GLN A 120 2.11 21.90 -10.91
N LEU A 121 3.37 21.62 -10.55
CA LEU A 121 4.53 21.91 -11.41
C LEU A 121 4.42 21.19 -12.75
N LYS A 122 4.02 19.91 -12.77
CA LYS A 122 3.79 19.18 -14.03
C LYS A 122 2.72 19.88 -14.88
N SER A 123 1.59 20.24 -14.27
CA SER A 123 0.48 20.88 -14.97
C SER A 123 0.85 22.22 -15.60
N LEU A 124 1.63 23.04 -14.89
CA LEU A 124 2.00 24.39 -15.31
C LEU A 124 3.18 24.40 -16.30
N LEU A 125 4.20 23.57 -16.06
CA LEU A 125 5.50 23.71 -16.74
C LEU A 125 5.71 22.71 -17.87
N VAL A 126 4.99 21.58 -17.88
CA VAL A 126 5.19 20.50 -18.84
C VAL A 126 4.07 20.48 -19.87
N SER A 127 4.43 20.55 -21.16
CA SER A 127 3.50 20.35 -22.27
C SER A 127 3.45 18.87 -22.65
N ASP A 128 2.78 18.07 -21.81
CA ASP A 128 2.54 16.65 -22.08
C ASP A 128 1.16 16.47 -22.75
N HIS A 129 1.09 16.79 -24.04
CA HIS A 129 -0.12 16.58 -24.82
C HIS A 129 -0.44 15.07 -24.86
N ASN A 130 -1.69 14.72 -24.51
CA ASN A 130 -2.20 13.34 -24.41
C ASN A 130 -1.68 12.49 -23.24
N ASN A 131 -1.05 13.06 -22.21
CA ASN A 131 -0.51 12.30 -21.06
C ASN A 131 0.42 11.14 -21.50
N ARG A 132 1.25 11.39 -22.51
CA ARG A 132 2.21 10.40 -23.05
C ARG A 132 3.22 9.97 -21.99
N PHE A 133 3.55 10.86 -21.04
CA PHE A 133 4.54 10.57 -20.01
C PHE A 133 3.86 10.29 -18.66
N ASN A 134 3.76 9.01 -18.28
CA ASN A 134 3.35 8.60 -16.92
C ASN A 134 4.50 8.79 -15.90
N MET A 135 5.02 10.00 -15.83
CA MET A 135 6.17 10.38 -15.01
C MET A 135 5.86 11.63 -14.18
N SER A 136 6.51 11.75 -13.04
CA SER A 136 6.47 12.96 -12.22
C SER A 136 7.26 14.10 -12.86
N PHE A 137 6.89 15.35 -12.54
CA PHE A 137 7.67 16.52 -12.96
C PHE A 137 9.15 16.41 -12.58
N ARG A 138 9.46 15.89 -11.39
CA ARG A 138 10.85 15.73 -10.93
C ARG A 138 11.65 14.77 -11.82
N GLN A 139 11.05 13.67 -12.26
CA GLN A 139 11.73 12.74 -13.18
C GLN A 139 12.04 13.42 -14.50
N LEU A 140 11.06 14.13 -15.08
CA LEU A 140 11.26 14.87 -16.33
C LEU A 140 12.31 15.97 -16.17
N PHE A 141 12.15 16.86 -15.19
CA PHE A 141 13.04 17.99 -14.97
C PHE A 141 14.50 17.58 -14.76
N ASN A 142 14.76 16.45 -14.09
CA ASN A 142 16.11 15.94 -13.90
C ASN A 142 16.81 15.56 -15.22
N CYS A 143 16.05 15.22 -16.28
CA CYS A 143 16.62 14.93 -17.60
C CYS A 143 17.04 16.18 -18.36
N PHE A 144 16.34 17.29 -18.11
CA PHE A 144 16.60 18.54 -18.79
C PHE A 144 17.44 19.50 -17.96
N ALA A 145 17.68 19.22 -16.69
CA ALA A 145 18.55 20.00 -15.82
C ALA A 145 19.45 19.06 -15.03
N ARG A 146 20.68 18.83 -15.50
CA ARG A 146 21.66 18.01 -14.76
C ARG A 146 22.43 18.89 -13.78
N ARG A 147 22.13 18.76 -12.50
CA ARG A 147 22.90 19.40 -11.43
C ARG A 147 24.07 18.54 -10.95
N TYR A 148 25.04 19.19 -10.33
CA TYR A 148 26.07 18.50 -9.56
C TYR A 148 25.54 18.08 -8.18
N ILE A 149 25.94 16.89 -7.72
CA ILE A 149 25.87 16.45 -6.32
C ILE A 149 27.17 15.73 -5.97
N ASP A 150 27.51 15.59 -4.69
CA ASP A 150 28.84 15.11 -4.21
C ASP A 150 29.32 13.77 -4.80
N SER A 151 28.43 12.91 -5.33
CA SER A 151 28.79 11.65 -5.99
C SER A 151 29.06 11.77 -7.50
N ASN A 152 28.86 12.95 -8.08
CA ASN A 152 28.84 13.24 -9.52
C ASN A 152 28.01 12.25 -10.35
N ILE A 153 27.01 11.61 -9.73
CA ILE A 153 26.30 10.48 -10.32
C ILE A 153 25.49 10.87 -11.57
N TYR A 154 25.00 12.11 -11.65
CA TYR A 154 24.30 12.65 -12.83
C TYR A 154 25.21 12.68 -14.08
N TYR A 155 26.53 12.71 -13.91
CA TYR A 155 27.50 12.75 -15.02
C TYR A 155 28.29 11.44 -15.14
N LYS A 156 27.83 10.37 -14.48
CA LYS A 156 28.47 9.05 -14.59
C LYS A 156 28.34 8.46 -15.99
N SER A 157 27.15 8.57 -16.60
CA SER A 157 26.90 8.22 -18.00
C SER A 157 25.70 8.97 -18.56
N ALA A 158 25.49 8.87 -19.87
CA ALA A 158 24.37 9.49 -20.57
C ALA A 158 23.01 9.08 -19.98
N THR A 159 22.82 7.84 -19.55
CA THR A 159 21.51 7.39 -19.04
C THR A 159 21.28 7.68 -17.56
N PHE A 160 22.19 8.41 -16.87
CA PHE A 160 22.17 8.64 -15.43
C PHE A 160 21.43 9.91 -14.95
N GLN A 161 20.44 10.40 -15.71
CA GLN A 161 19.66 11.61 -15.40
C GLN A 161 18.94 11.59 -14.03
N GLN A 162 18.55 10.43 -13.50
CA GLN A 162 17.83 10.35 -12.22
C GLN A 162 18.73 10.24 -10.99
N ALA A 163 20.06 10.22 -11.17
CA ALA A 163 21.02 9.99 -10.10
C ALA A 163 20.74 8.71 -9.29
N GLN A 164 20.24 7.67 -9.96
CA GLN A 164 20.01 6.35 -9.39
C GLN A 164 21.03 5.35 -9.93
N GLY A 165 20.94 4.10 -9.47
CA GLY A 165 21.74 3.02 -10.02
C GLY A 165 21.36 2.72 -11.48
N GLU A 166 22.29 2.11 -12.22
CA GLU A 166 22.12 1.71 -13.63
C GLU A 166 20.87 0.85 -13.88
N TYR A 167 20.47 0.08 -12.86
CA TYR A 167 19.35 -0.86 -12.89
C TYR A 167 18.15 -0.35 -12.07
N ASP A 168 18.06 0.96 -11.84
CA ASP A 168 16.89 1.54 -11.20
C ASP A 168 15.71 1.66 -12.18
N HIS A 169 14.51 1.33 -11.72
CA HIS A 169 13.33 1.33 -12.57
C HIS A 169 12.94 2.74 -13.03
N SER A 170 13.04 3.74 -12.16
CA SER A 170 12.71 5.13 -12.51
C SER A 170 13.67 5.64 -13.58
N GLN A 171 14.96 5.35 -13.43
CA GLN A 171 16.01 5.66 -14.41
C GLN A 171 15.67 5.11 -15.80
N MET A 172 15.34 3.83 -15.89
CA MET A 172 15.13 3.15 -17.17
C MET A 172 13.83 3.57 -17.86
N ILE A 173 12.71 3.60 -17.12
CA ILE A 173 11.42 4.03 -17.66
C ILE A 173 11.50 5.47 -18.18
N THR A 174 12.20 6.35 -17.46
CA THR A 174 12.40 7.74 -17.88
C THR A 174 13.08 7.82 -19.24
N ASN A 175 14.20 7.11 -19.43
CA ASN A 175 14.94 7.11 -20.68
C ASN A 175 14.13 6.49 -21.82
N LEU A 176 13.48 5.35 -21.59
CA LEU A 176 12.63 4.70 -22.59
C LEU A 176 11.45 5.58 -22.99
N SER A 177 10.83 6.28 -22.05
CA SER A 177 9.70 7.16 -22.32
C SER A 177 10.11 8.35 -23.18
N LEU A 178 11.22 9.03 -22.85
CA LEU A 178 11.70 10.18 -23.61
C LEU A 178 12.27 9.82 -24.99
N LEU A 179 12.67 8.56 -25.19
CA LEU A 179 13.01 8.01 -26.51
C LEU A 179 11.79 7.51 -27.29
N ASP A 180 10.60 7.52 -26.69
CA ASP A 180 9.36 6.98 -27.23
C ASP A 180 9.40 5.47 -27.54
N VAL A 181 9.99 4.70 -26.64
CA VAL A 181 10.13 3.22 -26.73
C VAL A 181 9.50 2.54 -25.50
N LEU A 182 8.73 3.28 -24.71
CA LEU A 182 8.06 2.75 -23.52
C LEU A 182 6.67 2.22 -23.84
N PHE A 183 6.41 0.98 -23.41
CA PHE A 183 5.11 0.30 -23.53
C PHE A 183 4.49 0.04 -22.16
N ASP A 184 3.15 -0.07 -22.12
CA ASP A 184 2.39 -0.49 -20.93
C ASP A 184 2.86 -1.84 -20.39
N GLU A 185 3.33 -2.73 -21.26
CA GLU A 185 3.87 -4.04 -20.90
C GLU A 185 5.06 -3.97 -19.94
N HIS A 186 5.82 -2.87 -19.91
CA HIS A 186 6.91 -2.71 -18.95
C HIS A 186 6.39 -2.60 -17.51
N TYR A 187 5.30 -1.85 -17.33
CA TYR A 187 4.67 -1.71 -16.02
C TYR A 187 4.08 -3.04 -15.56
N VAL A 188 3.43 -3.77 -16.49
CA VAL A 188 2.89 -5.12 -16.23
C VAL A 188 4.02 -6.10 -15.90
N TYR A 189 5.08 -6.15 -16.70
CA TYR A 189 6.23 -7.02 -16.48
C TYR A 189 6.88 -6.79 -15.12
N LYS A 190 7.05 -5.52 -14.73
CA LYS A 190 7.58 -5.18 -13.41
C LYS A 190 6.65 -5.66 -12.30
N SER A 191 5.35 -5.41 -12.42
CA SER A 191 4.35 -5.87 -11.45
C SER A 191 4.37 -7.40 -11.30
N LEU A 192 4.46 -8.13 -12.41
CA LEU A 192 4.57 -9.60 -12.40
C LEU A 192 5.86 -10.06 -11.72
N LYS A 193 6.99 -9.40 -11.96
CA LYS A 193 8.27 -9.71 -11.30
C LYS A 193 8.23 -9.44 -9.80
N ASP A 194 7.63 -8.33 -9.39
CA ASP A 194 7.48 -7.99 -7.97
C ASP A 194 6.55 -9.00 -7.28
N SER A 195 5.42 -9.38 -7.90
CA SER A 195 4.53 -10.43 -7.41
C SER A 195 5.21 -11.81 -7.34
N HIS A 196 5.98 -12.19 -8.36
CA HIS A 196 6.75 -13.44 -8.37
C HIS A 196 7.75 -13.50 -7.22
N ALA A 197 8.45 -12.40 -6.96
CA ALA A 197 9.41 -12.31 -5.85
C ALA A 197 8.72 -12.45 -4.48
N VAL A 198 7.55 -11.82 -4.29
CA VAL A 198 6.74 -11.95 -3.07
C VAL A 198 6.28 -13.39 -2.87
N LEU A 199 5.64 -14.00 -3.87
CA LEU A 199 5.13 -15.36 -3.78
C LEU A 199 6.25 -16.39 -3.58
N THR A 200 7.40 -16.21 -4.25
CA THR A 200 8.56 -17.09 -4.05
C THR A 200 9.08 -17.02 -2.62
N ASN A 201 9.07 -15.83 -2.00
CA ASN A 201 9.47 -15.69 -0.60
C ASN A 201 8.43 -16.31 0.35
N THR A 202 7.13 -16.09 0.09
CA THR A 202 6.04 -16.72 0.85
C THR A 202 6.09 -18.25 0.75
N LYS A 203 6.36 -18.81 -0.43
CA LYS A 203 6.55 -20.26 -0.64
C LYS A 203 7.66 -20.79 0.26
N LYS A 204 8.83 -20.14 0.28
CA LYS A 204 9.96 -20.54 1.13
C LYS A 204 9.60 -20.53 2.63
N GLN A 205 8.88 -19.51 3.07
CA GLN A 205 8.44 -19.42 4.47
C GLN A 205 7.43 -20.52 4.82
N LEU A 206 6.51 -20.84 3.91
CA LEU A 206 5.54 -21.92 4.10
C LEU A 206 6.18 -23.31 4.11
N ILE A 207 7.18 -23.58 3.25
CA ILE A 207 7.91 -24.85 3.25
C ILE A 207 8.55 -25.10 4.62
N ASN A 208 9.28 -24.12 5.16
CA ASN A 208 9.90 -24.27 6.48
C ASN A 208 8.84 -24.58 7.57
N TYR A 209 7.69 -23.90 7.52
CA TYR A 209 6.60 -24.16 8.45
C TYR A 209 6.01 -25.58 8.27
N ILE A 210 5.85 -26.05 7.03
CA ILE A 210 5.36 -27.41 6.76
C ILE A 210 6.35 -28.45 7.28
N ASP A 211 7.64 -28.29 7.00
CA ASP A 211 8.70 -29.21 7.42
C ASP A 211 8.78 -29.30 8.96
N ASP A 212 8.69 -28.17 9.66
CA ASP A 212 8.71 -28.12 11.14
C ASP A 212 7.51 -28.84 11.78
N ASN A 213 6.37 -28.93 11.08
CA ASN A 213 5.12 -29.49 11.60
C ASN A 213 4.80 -30.89 11.04
N GLU A 214 5.59 -31.41 10.09
CA GLU A 214 5.31 -32.70 9.44
C GLU A 214 5.37 -33.87 10.44
N GLU A 215 6.35 -33.85 11.34
CA GLU A 215 6.47 -34.86 12.40
C GLU A 215 5.26 -34.81 13.34
N GLN A 216 4.80 -33.62 13.71
CA GLN A 216 3.65 -33.40 14.59
C GLN A 216 2.33 -33.86 13.95
N ILE A 217 2.14 -33.58 12.66
CA ILE A 217 0.99 -34.09 11.90
C ILE A 217 0.98 -35.62 11.88
N ASN A 218 2.14 -36.25 11.63
CA ASN A 218 2.28 -37.70 11.64
C ASN A 218 1.99 -38.31 13.01
N GLN A 219 2.48 -37.68 14.09
CA GLN A 219 2.16 -38.08 15.47
C GLN A 219 0.66 -38.01 15.76
N TYR A 220 -0.02 -36.93 15.34
CA TYR A 220 -1.47 -36.80 15.49
C TYR A 220 -2.24 -37.86 14.68
N HIS A 221 -1.80 -38.20 13.47
CA HIS A 221 -2.41 -39.30 12.72
C HIS A 221 -2.30 -40.64 13.44
N VAL A 222 -1.13 -40.96 14.01
CA VAL A 222 -0.93 -42.18 14.80
C VAL A 222 -1.80 -42.18 16.06
N GLU A 223 -1.86 -41.04 16.78
CA GLU A 223 -2.70 -40.91 17.99
C GLU A 223 -4.18 -41.04 17.66
N ILE A 224 -4.67 -40.39 16.59
CA ILE A 224 -6.06 -40.52 16.11
C ILE A 224 -6.38 -41.98 15.77
N ALA A 225 -5.49 -42.69 15.06
CA ALA A 225 -5.70 -44.10 14.72
C ALA A 225 -5.84 -44.96 15.99
N ARG A 226 -4.94 -44.79 16.96
CA ARG A 226 -4.99 -45.49 18.25
C ARG A 226 -6.27 -45.17 19.03
N LEU A 227 -6.69 -43.91 19.06
CA LEU A 227 -7.93 -43.48 19.74
C LEU A 227 -9.18 -44.04 19.05
N LYS A 228 -9.17 -44.14 17.71
CA LYS A 228 -10.24 -44.78 16.93
C LYS A 228 -10.33 -46.29 17.22
N ASP A 229 -9.19 -46.97 17.32
CA ASP A 229 -9.15 -48.39 17.69
C ASP A 229 -9.64 -48.62 19.13
N ALA A 230 -9.24 -47.74 20.07
CA ALA A 230 -9.70 -47.76 21.45
C ALA A 230 -11.22 -47.52 21.54
N LYS A 231 -11.75 -46.57 20.75
CA LYS A 231 -13.19 -46.33 20.62
C LYS A 231 -13.94 -47.55 20.08
N GLN A 232 -13.39 -48.26 19.08
CA GLN A 232 -14.00 -49.48 18.53
C GLN A 232 -13.96 -50.66 19.50
N SER A 233 -12.89 -50.76 20.28
CA SER A 233 -12.71 -51.82 21.29
C SER A 233 -13.47 -51.55 22.59
N PHE A 234 -14.06 -50.36 22.75
CA PHE A 234 -14.82 -49.95 23.92
C PHE A 234 -16.14 -50.72 24.01
N LYS A 235 -16.14 -51.84 24.73
CA LYS A 235 -17.35 -52.64 25.00
C LYS A 235 -18.13 -52.02 26.16
N ILE A 236 -19.25 -51.38 25.85
CA ILE A 236 -20.29 -51.07 26.84
C ILE A 236 -20.90 -52.41 27.27
N SER A 237 -20.86 -52.73 28.57
CA SER A 237 -21.33 -54.03 29.10
C SER A 237 -22.83 -54.25 28.81
N PRO A 238 -23.29 -55.46 28.42
CA PRO A 238 -24.71 -55.77 28.13
C PRO A 238 -25.68 -55.34 29.23
N ILE A 239 -25.21 -55.41 30.48
CA ILE A 239 -25.95 -55.04 31.69
C ILE A 239 -26.38 -53.56 31.65
N TYR A 240 -25.65 -52.68 30.96
CA TYR A 240 -26.02 -51.26 30.83
C TYR A 240 -27.20 -51.05 29.89
N SER A 241 -27.25 -51.81 28.79
CA SER A 241 -28.37 -51.74 27.85
C SER A 241 -29.65 -52.22 28.53
N GLU A 242 -29.56 -53.30 29.32
CA GLU A 242 -30.68 -53.85 30.08
C GLU A 242 -31.17 -52.87 31.18
N LEU A 243 -30.25 -52.23 31.92
CA LEU A 243 -30.61 -51.23 32.93
C LEU A 243 -31.22 -49.97 32.32
N GLN A 244 -30.77 -49.55 31.13
CA GLN A 244 -31.35 -48.43 30.40
C GLN A 244 -32.77 -48.75 29.92
N GLU A 245 -32.97 -49.92 29.30
CA GLU A 245 -34.28 -50.37 28.83
C GLU A 245 -35.28 -50.47 29.99
N GLN A 246 -34.87 -50.98 31.15
CA GLN A 246 -35.67 -51.02 32.37
C GLN A 246 -36.02 -49.61 32.90
N ALA A 247 -35.09 -48.66 32.85
CA ALA A 247 -35.36 -47.29 33.27
C ALA A 247 -36.35 -46.57 32.33
N ASP A 248 -36.29 -46.87 31.03
CA ASP A 248 -37.22 -46.36 30.01
C ASP A 248 -38.62 -46.97 30.16
N GLU A 249 -38.72 -48.28 30.41
CA GLU A 249 -39.99 -48.95 30.73
C GLU A 249 -40.66 -48.37 31.97
N LEU A 250 -39.92 -48.21 33.07
CA LEU A 250 -40.43 -47.56 34.28
C LEU A 250 -40.88 -46.12 34.02
N THR A 251 -40.19 -45.40 33.14
CA THR A 251 -40.57 -44.03 32.76
C THR A 251 -41.89 -44.02 31.98
N TYR A 252 -42.10 -44.99 31.10
CA TYR A 252 -43.37 -45.17 30.38
C TYR A 252 -44.51 -45.49 31.37
N GLU A 253 -44.32 -46.45 32.26
CA GLU A 253 -45.31 -46.82 33.29
C GLU A 253 -45.66 -45.67 34.23
N ILE A 254 -44.66 -44.90 34.68
CA ILE A 254 -44.88 -43.70 35.51
C ILE A 254 -45.74 -42.67 34.77
N ASN A 255 -45.52 -42.48 33.47
CA ASN A 255 -46.29 -41.52 32.68
C ASN A 255 -47.73 -41.97 32.47
N ASP A 256 -47.96 -43.26 32.20
CA ASP A 256 -49.31 -43.83 32.11
C ASP A 256 -50.07 -43.73 33.43
N LEU A 257 -49.41 -44.04 34.55
CA LEU A 257 -49.98 -43.86 35.89
C LEU A 257 -50.25 -42.39 36.22
N ARG A 258 -49.37 -41.45 35.84
CA ARG A 258 -49.62 -40.00 35.99
C ARG A 258 -50.85 -39.53 35.22
N ASN A 259 -51.02 -40.02 34.00
CA ASN A 259 -52.19 -39.73 33.17
C ASN A 259 -53.46 -40.29 33.80
N ALA A 260 -53.43 -41.53 34.31
CA ALA A 260 -54.53 -42.15 35.04
C ALA A 260 -54.91 -41.38 36.31
N VAL A 261 -53.93 -41.03 37.15
CA VAL A 261 -54.10 -40.19 38.36
C VAL A 261 -54.78 -38.86 37.99
N SER A 262 -54.28 -38.17 36.97
CA SER A 262 -54.83 -36.89 36.52
C SER A 262 -56.26 -37.01 35.98
N SER A 263 -56.59 -38.13 35.33
CA SER A 263 -57.95 -38.44 34.87
C SER A 263 -58.90 -38.71 36.05
N ASN A 264 -58.47 -39.53 37.01
CA ASN A 264 -59.22 -39.90 38.19
C ASN A 264 -59.50 -38.68 39.10
N GLU A 265 -58.53 -37.78 39.27
CA GLU A 265 -58.72 -36.52 39.99
C GLU A 265 -59.77 -35.62 39.35
N ARG A 266 -59.76 -35.51 38.00
CA ARG A 266 -60.77 -34.75 37.26
C ARG A 266 -62.18 -35.33 37.46
N THR A 267 -62.32 -36.66 37.40
CA THR A 267 -63.59 -37.35 37.62
C THR A 267 -64.09 -37.15 39.05
N LEU A 268 -63.23 -37.30 40.05
CA LEU A 268 -63.54 -37.03 41.45
C LEU A 268 -63.99 -35.58 41.67
N ARG A 269 -63.31 -34.61 41.06
CA ARG A 269 -63.67 -33.20 41.14
C ARG A 269 -65.06 -32.96 40.56
N LYS A 270 -65.37 -33.54 39.39
CA LYS A 270 -66.71 -33.47 38.78
C LYS A 270 -67.79 -34.05 39.69
N ASN A 271 -67.55 -35.23 40.27
CA ASN A 271 -68.50 -35.87 41.19
C ASN A 271 -68.72 -35.06 42.47
N LYS A 272 -67.65 -34.52 43.07
CA LYS A 272 -67.76 -33.63 44.26
C LYS A 272 -68.53 -32.35 43.94
N THR A 273 -68.31 -31.76 42.76
CA THR A 273 -69.07 -30.59 42.30
C THR A 273 -70.54 -30.94 42.06
N ALA A 274 -70.83 -32.07 41.41
CA ALA A 274 -72.19 -32.55 41.21
C ALA A 274 -72.91 -32.75 42.55
N LEU A 275 -72.24 -33.32 43.56
CA LEU A 275 -72.79 -33.47 44.91
C LEU A 275 -73.10 -32.11 45.57
N LYS A 276 -72.24 -31.09 45.40
CA LYS A 276 -72.47 -29.74 45.93
C LYS A 276 -73.65 -29.03 45.29
N HIS A 277 -73.90 -29.27 44.00
CA HIS A 277 -74.99 -28.61 43.25
C HIS A 277 -76.31 -29.39 43.27
N LEU A 278 -76.37 -30.57 43.90
CA LEU A 278 -77.63 -31.30 44.11
C LEU A 278 -78.52 -30.54 45.11
N LYS A 279 -79.42 -29.71 44.60
CA LYS A 279 -80.47 -29.05 45.39
C LYS A 279 -81.71 -29.95 45.46
N SER A 280 -82.36 -30.03 46.63
CA SER A 280 -83.71 -30.59 46.71
C SER A 280 -84.68 -29.55 46.16
N GLU A 281 -85.25 -29.79 44.98
CA GLU A 281 -86.41 -29.04 44.51
C GLU A 281 -87.63 -29.50 45.31
N ASN A 282 -87.75 -29.02 46.55
CA ASN A 282 -89.02 -29.05 47.27
C ASN A 282 -89.79 -27.83 46.79
N VAL A 283 -90.64 -28.01 45.79
CA VAL A 283 -91.67 -27.02 45.48
C VAL A 283 -92.62 -27.01 46.68
N ASP A 284 -92.59 -25.95 47.47
CA ASP A 284 -93.48 -25.82 48.63
C ASP A 284 -94.92 -25.70 48.13
N PHE A 285 -95.72 -26.70 48.51
CA PHE A 285 -97.12 -26.81 48.11
C PHE A 285 -97.95 -25.63 48.64
N SER A 286 -97.49 -24.96 49.71
CA SER A 286 -98.13 -23.76 50.25
C SER A 286 -98.17 -22.62 49.23
N THR A 287 -97.06 -22.43 48.50
CA THR A 287 -96.89 -21.34 47.54
C THR A 287 -97.67 -21.59 46.25
N VAL A 288 -97.73 -22.86 45.81
CA VAL A 288 -98.52 -23.26 44.64
C VAL A 288 -100.01 -23.19 44.93
N ASN A 289 -100.45 -23.59 46.14
CA ASN A 289 -101.85 -23.42 46.56
C ASN A 289 -102.24 -21.93 46.69
N GLN A 290 -101.37 -21.07 47.22
CA GLN A 290 -101.63 -19.64 47.30
C GLN A 290 -101.82 -19.01 45.92
N LEU A 291 -100.92 -19.30 44.96
CA LEU A 291 -100.99 -18.76 43.60
C LEU A 291 -102.29 -19.16 42.86
N TYR A 292 -102.81 -20.35 43.13
CA TYR A 292 -104.05 -20.86 42.53
C TYR A 292 -105.32 -20.43 43.27
N GLN A 293 -105.27 -20.24 44.59
CA GLN A 293 -106.36 -19.63 45.36
C GLN A 293 -106.57 -18.17 44.94
N GLU A 294 -105.49 -17.43 44.66
CA GLU A 294 -105.57 -16.08 44.07
C GLU A 294 -106.25 -16.08 42.69
N ALA A 295 -106.10 -17.16 41.91
CA ALA A 295 -106.73 -17.33 40.60
C ALA A 295 -108.20 -17.80 40.65
N GLN A 296 -108.80 -17.97 41.83
CA GLN A 296 -110.18 -18.48 42.03
C GLN A 296 -110.52 -19.80 41.28
N ILE A 297 -109.52 -20.63 40.95
CA ILE A 297 -109.73 -21.94 40.32
C ILE A 297 -109.52 -23.04 41.36
N PHE A 298 -110.60 -23.73 41.73
CA PHE A 298 -110.58 -24.82 42.71
C PHE A 298 -109.94 -26.08 42.12
N PHE A 299 -108.90 -26.60 42.77
CA PHE A 299 -108.14 -27.76 42.29
C PHE A 299 -108.90 -29.07 42.55
N PRO A 300 -109.17 -29.93 41.55
CA PRO A 300 -109.74 -31.26 41.76
C PRO A 300 -108.78 -32.16 42.57
N GLU A 301 -109.29 -32.97 43.50
CA GLU A 301 -108.46 -33.83 44.38
C GLU A 301 -107.47 -34.73 43.61
N CYS A 302 -107.85 -35.20 42.42
CA CYS A 302 -107.03 -36.07 41.58
C CYS A 302 -105.69 -35.44 41.14
N VAL A 303 -105.60 -34.12 41.05
CA VAL A 303 -104.35 -33.43 40.69
C VAL A 303 -103.43 -33.27 41.90
N LYS A 304 -104.00 -33.14 43.10
CA LYS A 304 -103.27 -33.08 44.38
C LYS A 304 -102.52 -34.40 44.63
N GLU A 305 -103.19 -35.54 44.44
CA GLU A 305 -102.58 -36.87 44.56
C GLU A 305 -101.46 -37.11 43.54
N ARG A 306 -101.63 -36.60 42.31
CA ARG A 306 -100.64 -36.76 41.24
C ARG A 306 -99.37 -35.95 41.49
N VAL A 307 -99.50 -34.74 42.05
CA VAL A 307 -98.35 -33.90 42.40
C VAL A 307 -97.63 -34.41 43.65
N GLU A 308 -98.35 -34.89 44.68
CA GLU A 308 -97.71 -35.56 45.83
C GLU A 308 -96.94 -36.81 45.41
N SER A 309 -97.50 -37.59 44.48
CA SER A 309 -96.83 -38.76 43.91
C SER A 309 -95.57 -38.38 43.13
N ALA A 310 -95.59 -37.27 42.38
CA ALA A 310 -94.41 -36.73 41.71
C ALA A 310 -93.34 -36.26 42.73
N GLN A 311 -93.72 -35.58 43.81
CA GLN A 311 -92.79 -35.14 44.85
C GLN A 311 -92.12 -36.33 45.55
N LYS A 312 -92.87 -37.37 45.90
CA LYS A 312 -92.33 -38.63 46.46
C LYS A 312 -91.33 -39.29 45.50
N PHE A 313 -91.60 -39.25 44.19
CA PHE A 313 -90.66 -39.73 43.17
C PHE A 313 -89.39 -38.87 43.10
N HIS A 314 -89.52 -37.54 43.11
CA HIS A 314 -88.37 -36.61 43.12
C HIS A 314 -87.48 -36.79 44.35
N VAL A 315 -88.05 -36.96 45.55
CA VAL A 315 -87.29 -37.23 46.78
C VAL A 315 -86.54 -38.57 46.70
N LYS A 316 -87.19 -39.64 46.22
CA LYS A 316 -86.53 -40.93 46.01
C LYS A 316 -85.40 -40.84 44.99
N LEU A 317 -85.62 -40.14 43.86
CA LEU A 317 -84.62 -39.96 42.82
C LEU A 317 -83.43 -39.11 43.29
N TYR A 318 -83.68 -38.09 44.11
CA TYR A 318 -82.65 -37.26 44.75
C TYR A 318 -81.75 -38.11 45.66
N ASN A 319 -82.35 -38.91 46.56
CA ASN A 319 -81.61 -39.77 47.48
C ASN A 319 -80.78 -40.81 46.74
N PHE A 320 -81.35 -41.46 45.72
CA PHE A 320 -80.63 -42.43 44.89
C PHE A 320 -79.46 -41.80 44.12
N ARG A 321 -79.63 -40.59 43.57
CA ARG A 321 -78.56 -39.83 42.91
C ARG A 321 -77.44 -39.46 43.89
N LYS A 322 -77.80 -39.03 45.10
CA LYS A 322 -76.86 -38.67 46.17
C LYS A 322 -76.02 -39.88 46.59
N GLU A 323 -76.65 -41.03 46.85
CA GLU A 323 -75.94 -42.26 47.22
C GLU A 323 -75.01 -42.75 46.10
N ARG A 324 -75.46 -42.73 44.84
CA ARG A 324 -74.63 -43.14 43.70
C ARG A 324 -73.38 -42.27 43.55
N ILE A 325 -73.53 -40.94 43.68
CA ILE A 325 -72.40 -40.01 43.61
C ILE A 325 -71.45 -40.21 44.79
N HIS A 326 -71.98 -40.44 46.00
CA HIS A 326 -71.17 -40.69 47.18
C HIS A 326 -70.31 -41.95 47.04
N LYS A 327 -70.93 -43.06 46.61
CA LYS A 327 -70.23 -44.33 46.35
C LYS A 327 -69.16 -44.19 45.28
N SER A 328 -69.42 -43.41 44.23
CA SER A 328 -68.43 -43.13 43.17
C SER A 328 -67.26 -42.26 43.66
N ILE A 329 -67.50 -41.31 44.57
CA ILE A 329 -66.44 -40.50 45.19
C ILE A 329 -65.55 -41.37 46.08
N GLU A 330 -66.17 -42.24 46.89
CA GLU A 330 -65.45 -43.13 47.79
C GLU A 330 -64.53 -44.09 47.01
N GLN A 331 -65.09 -44.83 46.06
CA GLN A 331 -64.32 -45.73 45.18
C GLN A 331 -63.22 -45.00 44.39
N GLY A 332 -63.54 -43.83 43.82
CA GLY A 332 -62.55 -43.04 43.10
C GLY A 332 -61.40 -42.55 43.99
N SER A 333 -61.68 -42.21 45.26
CA SER A 333 -60.68 -41.73 46.21
C SER A 333 -59.73 -42.82 46.69
N GLU A 334 -60.24 -44.05 46.89
CA GLU A 334 -59.42 -45.20 47.23
C GLU A 334 -58.49 -45.59 46.07
N GLN A 335 -59.01 -45.61 44.84
CA GLN A 335 -58.21 -45.91 43.66
C GLN A 335 -57.10 -44.87 43.47
N LEU A 336 -57.42 -43.58 43.62
CA LEU A 336 -56.44 -42.50 43.50
C LEU A 336 -55.30 -42.63 44.52
N LYS A 337 -55.60 -43.08 45.75
CA LYS A 337 -54.59 -43.32 46.77
C LYS A 337 -53.65 -44.44 46.36
N ARG A 338 -54.18 -45.56 45.86
CA ARG A 338 -53.37 -46.69 45.35
C ARG A 338 -52.48 -46.28 44.19
N ASP A 339 -53.02 -45.56 43.21
CA ASP A 339 -52.27 -45.12 42.02
C ASP A 339 -51.11 -44.17 42.41
N LYS A 340 -51.33 -43.25 43.37
CA LYS A 340 -50.29 -42.35 43.88
C LYS A 340 -49.19 -43.08 44.67
N ASP A 341 -49.56 -44.05 45.50
CA ASP A 341 -48.60 -44.87 46.24
C ASP A 341 -47.76 -45.73 45.28
N HIS A 342 -48.36 -46.24 44.21
CA HIS A 342 -47.64 -46.99 43.15
C HIS A 342 -46.66 -46.08 42.40
N LEU A 343 -47.10 -44.89 41.97
CA LEU A 343 -46.24 -43.91 41.30
C LEU A 343 -45.01 -43.55 42.13
N LYS A 344 -45.16 -43.41 43.46
CA LYS A 344 -44.04 -43.12 44.37
C LYS A 344 -43.03 -44.27 44.42
N LYS A 345 -43.48 -45.52 44.37
CA LYS A 345 -42.58 -46.69 44.36
C LYS A 345 -41.77 -46.77 43.06
N LEU A 346 -42.44 -46.70 41.91
CA LEU A 346 -41.77 -46.74 40.60
C LEU A 346 -40.78 -45.59 40.41
N ALA A 347 -41.11 -44.39 40.92
CA ALA A 347 -40.20 -43.24 40.86
C ALA A 347 -38.90 -43.50 41.65
N VAL A 348 -38.98 -44.10 42.84
CA VAL A 348 -37.80 -44.44 43.65
C VAL A 348 -36.96 -45.52 42.98
N GLU A 349 -37.59 -46.55 42.40
CA GLU A 349 -36.88 -47.61 41.67
C GLU A 349 -36.15 -47.07 40.44
N ARG A 350 -36.80 -46.20 39.66
CA ARG A 350 -36.18 -45.53 38.50
C ARG A 350 -35.01 -44.65 38.92
N ASP A 351 -35.15 -43.86 39.98
CA ASP A 351 -34.09 -42.96 40.44
C ASP A 351 -32.85 -43.74 40.92
N HIS A 352 -33.04 -44.91 41.55
CA HIS A 352 -31.94 -45.81 41.92
C HIS A 352 -31.22 -46.43 40.71
N LEU A 353 -31.97 -46.78 39.65
CA LEU A 353 -31.39 -47.27 38.39
C LEU A 353 -30.55 -46.19 37.69
N LEU A 354 -31.05 -44.96 37.63
CA LEU A 354 -30.34 -43.83 37.05
C LEU A 354 -29.08 -43.44 37.84
N GLU A 355 -29.12 -43.50 39.17
CA GLU A 355 -27.94 -43.26 40.02
C GLU A 355 -26.86 -44.35 39.81
N SER A 356 -27.29 -45.60 39.59
CA SER A 356 -26.39 -46.72 39.27
C SER A 356 -25.74 -46.57 37.88
N LEU A 357 -26.48 -46.09 36.88
CA LEU A 357 -25.97 -45.75 35.54
C LEU A 357 -24.90 -44.65 35.60
N SER A 358 -25.10 -43.61 36.41
CA SER A 358 -24.19 -42.47 36.53
C SER A 358 -22.86 -42.79 37.21
N ARG A 359 -22.79 -43.79 38.10
CA ARG A 359 -21.54 -44.18 38.81
C ARG A 359 -20.52 -44.91 37.94
N SER A 360 -20.88 -45.28 36.72
CA SER A 360 -20.08 -46.13 35.83
C SER A 360 -18.87 -45.46 35.18
N GLY A 361 -18.86 -44.14 34.98
CA GLY A 361 -17.75 -43.41 34.33
C GLY A 361 -17.51 -43.73 32.83
N ALA A 362 -18.07 -44.81 32.30
CA ALA A 362 -17.81 -45.29 30.94
C ALA A 362 -18.33 -44.36 29.83
N LEU A 363 -19.47 -43.70 30.03
CA LEU A 363 -20.03 -42.75 29.06
C LEU A 363 -19.20 -41.45 28.98
N ASP A 364 -18.66 -41.01 30.10
CA ASP A 364 -17.78 -39.83 30.17
C ASP A 364 -16.45 -40.13 29.49
N GLU A 365 -15.89 -41.33 29.67
CA GLU A 365 -14.68 -41.77 28.97
C GLU A 365 -14.89 -41.87 27.46
N TYR A 366 -16.01 -42.44 27.01
CA TYR A 366 -16.35 -42.52 25.58
C TYR A 366 -16.51 -41.12 24.94
N SER A 367 -17.18 -40.21 25.64
CA SER A 367 -17.36 -38.83 25.18
C SER A 367 -16.03 -38.09 25.09
N ARG A 368 -15.13 -38.26 26.08
CA ARG A 368 -13.77 -37.70 26.06
C ARG A 368 -12.93 -38.23 24.90
N LEU A 369 -13.06 -39.52 24.56
CA LEU A 369 -12.37 -40.10 23.38
C LEU A 369 -12.84 -39.42 22.09
N ILE A 370 -14.14 -39.19 21.93
CA ILE A 370 -14.70 -38.50 20.75
C ILE A 370 -14.23 -37.06 20.67
N GLU A 371 -14.27 -36.32 21.78
CA GLU A 371 -13.80 -34.93 21.84
C GLU A 371 -12.32 -34.83 21.50
N ARG A 372 -11.48 -35.72 22.05
CA ARG A 372 -10.04 -35.74 21.75
C ARG A 372 -9.76 -36.05 20.28
N ILE A 373 -10.45 -37.03 19.69
CA ILE A 373 -10.35 -37.32 18.25
C ILE A 373 -10.73 -36.09 17.43
N SER A 374 -11.85 -35.44 17.76
CA SER A 374 -12.31 -34.25 17.02
C SER A 374 -11.34 -33.08 17.12
N LEU A 375 -10.74 -32.85 18.29
CA LEU A 375 -9.72 -31.82 18.48
C LEU A 375 -8.48 -32.10 17.64
N LEU A 376 -7.94 -33.32 17.69
CA LEU A 376 -6.76 -33.69 16.91
C LEU A 376 -7.03 -33.64 15.40
N GLU A 377 -8.22 -34.06 14.94
CA GLU A 377 -8.62 -33.94 13.54
C GLU A 377 -8.69 -32.47 13.08
N LYS A 378 -9.19 -31.56 13.93
CA LYS A 378 -9.17 -30.11 13.65
C LYS A 378 -7.75 -29.56 13.55
N GLU A 379 -6.85 -29.97 14.44
CA GLU A 379 -5.44 -29.55 14.40
C GLU A 379 -4.74 -30.06 13.13
N VAL A 380 -4.99 -31.32 12.74
CA VAL A 380 -4.48 -31.87 11.48
C VAL A 380 -5.01 -31.09 10.27
N VAL A 381 -6.31 -30.77 10.22
CA VAL A 381 -6.88 -29.94 9.14
C VAL A 381 -6.27 -28.54 9.13
N SER A 382 -6.09 -27.93 10.30
CA SER A 382 -5.45 -26.61 10.44
C SER A 382 -4.02 -26.62 9.90
N LEU A 383 -3.20 -27.57 10.33
CA LEU A 383 -1.80 -27.68 9.92
C LEU A 383 -1.66 -28.08 8.44
N SER A 384 -2.49 -29.02 7.95
CA SER A 384 -2.48 -29.46 6.55
C SER A 384 -3.01 -28.42 5.56
N SER A 385 -3.77 -27.42 6.02
CA SER A 385 -4.22 -26.30 5.17
C SER A 385 -3.05 -25.51 4.55
N ASN A 386 -1.91 -25.44 5.24
CA ASN A 386 -0.71 -24.78 4.72
C ASN A 386 -0.11 -25.50 3.52
N LYS A 387 -0.26 -26.83 3.44
CA LYS A 387 0.17 -27.62 2.27
C LYS A 387 -0.68 -27.29 1.04
N VAL A 388 -2.00 -27.16 1.22
CA VAL A 388 -2.90 -26.72 0.14
C VAL A 388 -2.56 -25.29 -0.31
N ALA A 389 -2.26 -24.39 0.64
CA ALA A 389 -1.82 -23.03 0.32
C ALA A 389 -0.48 -23.00 -0.43
N HIS A 390 0.46 -23.86 -0.05
CA HIS A 390 1.74 -24.04 -0.73
C HIS A 390 1.53 -24.47 -2.19
N ASP A 391 0.73 -25.51 -2.44
CA ASP A 391 0.46 -26.02 -3.79
C ASP A 391 -0.21 -24.96 -4.67
N LYS A 392 -1.12 -24.16 -4.10
CA LYS A 392 -1.73 -23.04 -4.80
C LYS A 392 -0.71 -21.95 -5.16
N ILE A 393 0.14 -21.56 -4.22
CA ILE A 393 1.20 -20.57 -4.48
C ILE A 393 2.17 -21.08 -5.55
N GLU A 394 2.47 -22.37 -5.55
CA GLU A 394 3.28 -22.99 -6.59
C GLU A 394 2.63 -22.90 -7.98
N GLN A 395 1.33 -23.16 -8.08
CA GLN A 395 0.57 -22.96 -9.31
C GLN A 395 0.55 -21.49 -9.76
N ASP A 396 0.32 -20.56 -8.82
CA ASP A 396 0.31 -19.12 -9.10
C ASP A 396 1.69 -18.63 -9.60
N ILE A 397 2.78 -19.14 -9.03
CA ILE A 397 4.15 -18.86 -9.49
C ILE A 397 4.35 -19.33 -10.94
N LEU A 398 3.94 -20.56 -11.26
CA LEU A 398 4.04 -21.09 -12.63
C LEU A 398 3.23 -20.26 -13.63
N HIS A 399 2.03 -19.82 -13.25
CA HIS A 399 1.20 -18.97 -14.10
C HIS A 399 1.86 -17.61 -14.34
N ILE A 400 2.41 -16.98 -13.29
CA ILE A 400 3.16 -15.73 -13.43
C ILE A 400 4.41 -15.90 -14.31
N GLU A 401 5.10 -17.04 -14.24
CA GLU A 401 6.24 -17.33 -15.11
C GLU A 401 5.85 -17.45 -16.59
N GLN A 402 4.68 -18.04 -16.87
CA GLN A 402 4.09 -18.06 -18.21
C GLN A 402 3.77 -16.64 -18.69
N ASP A 403 3.10 -15.83 -17.86
CA ASP A 403 2.77 -14.45 -18.21
C ASP A 403 4.01 -13.60 -18.47
N ILE A 404 5.05 -13.73 -17.63
CA ILE A 404 6.36 -13.10 -17.82
C ILE A 404 6.96 -13.50 -19.18
N SER A 405 6.83 -14.76 -19.56
CA SER A 405 7.37 -15.27 -20.83
C SER A 405 6.58 -14.70 -22.03
N THR A 406 5.25 -14.65 -21.94
CA THR A 406 4.40 -14.00 -22.94
C THR A 406 4.74 -12.53 -23.14
N ARG A 407 4.92 -11.77 -22.04
CA ARG A 407 5.32 -10.34 -22.10
C ARG A 407 6.70 -10.16 -22.71
N LYS A 408 7.63 -11.09 -22.51
CA LYS A 408 8.95 -11.05 -23.14
C LYS A 408 8.88 -11.21 -24.66
N VAL A 409 8.02 -12.10 -25.16
CA VAL A 409 7.81 -12.28 -26.61
C VAL A 409 7.19 -11.01 -27.19
N SER A 410 6.08 -10.55 -26.61
CA SER A 410 5.39 -9.33 -27.06
C SER A 410 6.29 -8.09 -27.05
N ALA A 411 7.13 -7.94 -26.01
CA ALA A 411 8.14 -6.88 -25.98
C ALA A 411 9.16 -7.01 -27.14
N ARG A 412 9.64 -8.22 -27.42
CA ARG A 412 10.56 -8.42 -28.55
C ARG A 412 9.93 -8.00 -29.87
N ASP A 413 8.69 -8.39 -30.12
CA ASP A 413 7.95 -8.05 -31.34
C ASP A 413 7.72 -6.53 -31.43
N SER A 414 7.35 -5.90 -30.31
CA SER A 414 7.15 -4.44 -30.23
C SER A 414 8.43 -3.64 -30.51
N LEU A 415 9.60 -4.21 -30.19
CA LEU A 415 10.89 -3.58 -30.51
C LEU A 415 11.17 -3.61 -32.03
N ASP A 416 10.76 -4.68 -32.71
CA ASP A 416 10.87 -4.78 -34.17
C ASP A 416 9.92 -3.80 -34.86
N ASP A 417 8.71 -3.58 -34.32
CA ASP A 417 7.75 -2.57 -34.82
C ASP A 417 8.30 -1.14 -34.72
N LEU A 418 9.10 -0.83 -33.69
CA LEU A 418 9.72 0.49 -33.48
C LEU A 418 11.09 0.65 -34.16
N LYS A 419 11.54 -0.33 -34.93
CA LYS A 419 12.90 -0.33 -35.51
C LYS A 419 13.20 0.92 -36.32
N GLU A 420 12.23 1.43 -37.09
CA GLU A 420 12.39 2.66 -37.88
C GLU A 420 12.54 3.90 -36.97
N HIS A 421 11.75 4.00 -35.91
CA HIS A 421 11.83 5.10 -34.94
C HIS A 421 13.15 5.08 -34.14
N ILE A 422 13.61 3.90 -33.76
CA ILE A 422 14.92 3.71 -33.09
C ILE A 422 16.04 4.10 -34.05
N GLN A 423 15.94 3.72 -35.33
CA GLN A 423 16.89 4.14 -36.36
C GLN A 423 16.90 5.65 -36.54
N PHE A 424 15.73 6.31 -36.56
CA PHE A 424 15.64 7.77 -36.60
C PHE A 424 16.35 8.41 -35.40
N SER A 425 16.05 7.95 -34.17
CA SER A 425 16.69 8.45 -32.95
C SER A 425 18.22 8.26 -32.97
N ASN A 426 18.68 7.11 -33.50
CA ASN A 426 20.11 6.83 -33.67
C ASN A 426 20.76 7.73 -34.72
N LEU A 427 20.08 8.04 -35.82
CA LEU A 427 20.57 8.98 -36.85
C LEU A 427 20.70 10.40 -36.28
N GLU A 428 19.72 10.87 -35.51
CA GLU A 428 19.80 12.18 -34.83
C GLU A 428 20.95 12.22 -33.81
N PHE A 429 21.14 11.16 -33.04
CA PHE A 429 22.30 11.04 -32.14
C PHE A 429 23.63 11.10 -32.91
N ASN A 430 23.73 10.37 -34.02
CA ASN A 430 24.93 10.33 -34.84
C ASN A 430 25.23 11.68 -35.50
N LYS A 431 24.20 12.44 -35.92
CA LYS A 431 24.36 13.82 -36.42
C LYS A 431 24.95 14.77 -35.38
N LEU A 432 24.62 14.59 -34.10
CA LEU A 432 25.22 15.38 -33.02
C LEU A 432 26.67 14.97 -32.78
N VAL A 433 26.95 13.66 -32.74
CA VAL A 433 28.31 13.15 -32.52
C VAL A 433 29.25 13.46 -33.70
N SER A 434 28.78 13.43 -34.94
CA SER A 434 29.59 13.73 -36.13
C SER A 434 30.08 15.17 -36.17
N GLN A 435 29.40 16.12 -35.51
CA GLN A 435 29.89 17.48 -35.37
C GLN A 435 31.14 17.57 -34.49
N PHE A 436 31.36 16.63 -33.56
CA PHE A 436 32.57 16.57 -32.73
C PHE A 436 33.72 15.85 -33.40
N TYR A 437 33.44 14.76 -34.14
CA TYR A 437 34.46 13.81 -34.58
C TYR A 437 34.46 13.48 -36.08
N GLY A 438 33.55 14.09 -36.86
CA GLY A 438 33.33 13.84 -38.28
C GLY A 438 32.47 12.61 -38.58
N ASP A 439 32.09 12.45 -39.86
CA ASP A 439 31.10 11.46 -40.32
C ASP A 439 31.55 9.99 -40.23
N ARG A 440 32.84 9.73 -40.00
CA ARG A 440 33.42 8.37 -39.97
C ARG A 440 33.59 7.80 -38.56
N TRP A 441 32.93 8.39 -37.56
CA TRP A 441 33.03 7.92 -36.18
C TRP A 441 32.04 6.80 -35.87
N ASP A 442 32.54 5.75 -35.23
CA ASP A 442 31.73 4.62 -34.79
C ASP A 442 30.96 5.01 -33.51
N CYS A 443 29.68 5.35 -33.69
CA CYS A 443 28.76 5.73 -32.63
C CYS A 443 27.38 5.09 -32.85
N LYS A 444 26.72 4.77 -31.75
CA LYS A 444 25.44 4.07 -31.76
C LYS A 444 24.63 4.42 -30.50
N LEU A 445 23.38 4.80 -30.68
CA LEU A 445 22.31 4.66 -29.69
C LEU A 445 21.68 3.29 -29.91
N ASP A 446 21.82 2.40 -28.94
CA ASP A 446 21.28 1.04 -29.00
C ASP A 446 20.21 0.83 -27.95
N ILE A 447 19.10 0.22 -28.36
CA ILE A 447 18.02 -0.20 -27.45
C ILE A 447 17.89 -1.70 -27.63
N THR A 448 18.30 -2.44 -26.61
CA THR A 448 18.43 -3.90 -26.69
C THR A 448 17.49 -4.59 -25.72
N PHE A 449 16.84 -5.65 -26.21
CA PHE A 449 16.11 -6.58 -25.35
C PHE A 449 17.08 -7.52 -24.63
N ARG A 450 16.92 -7.72 -23.32
CA ARG A 450 17.76 -8.64 -22.52
C ARG A 450 16.93 -9.65 -21.73
N GLU A 451 17.03 -10.92 -22.11
CA GLU A 451 16.22 -12.03 -21.57
C GLU A 451 16.34 -12.27 -20.06
N LYS A 452 17.54 -12.08 -19.49
CA LYS A 452 17.86 -12.43 -18.08
C LYS A 452 18.03 -11.21 -17.20
N THR A 453 17.04 -10.33 -17.20
CA THR A 453 17.17 -9.10 -16.43
C THR A 453 15.85 -8.65 -15.80
N LYS A 454 15.98 -7.72 -14.85
CA LYS A 454 14.87 -7.10 -14.13
C LYS A 454 13.99 -6.23 -15.05
N PHE A 455 14.44 -5.96 -16.28
CA PHE A 455 13.78 -5.06 -17.23
C PHE A 455 13.73 -5.70 -18.63
N LEU A 456 12.88 -5.21 -19.51
CA LEU A 456 12.76 -5.76 -20.86
C LEU A 456 13.84 -5.18 -21.80
N TYR A 457 14.02 -3.85 -21.78
CA TYR A 457 14.96 -3.14 -22.64
C TYR A 457 16.05 -2.41 -21.89
N TYR A 458 17.19 -2.22 -22.55
CA TYR A 458 18.32 -1.44 -22.09
C TYR A 458 18.72 -0.43 -23.15
N VAL A 459 18.87 0.82 -22.72
CA VAL A 459 19.42 1.89 -23.54
C VAL A 459 20.92 1.97 -23.28
N ASP A 460 21.72 1.83 -24.32
CA ASP A 460 23.16 2.09 -24.27
C ASP A 460 23.55 3.11 -25.36
N THR A 461 24.53 3.94 -25.02
CA THR A 461 25.09 4.93 -25.93
C THR A 461 26.58 4.62 -26.07
N TYR A 462 26.94 4.16 -27.26
CA TYR A 462 28.30 3.84 -27.61
C TYR A 462 28.89 4.95 -28.48
N ILE A 463 30.09 5.36 -28.10
CA ILE A 463 30.98 6.21 -28.90
C ILE A 463 32.34 5.55 -28.78
N LYS A 464 32.95 5.15 -29.89
CA LYS A 464 34.24 4.47 -29.90
C LYS A 464 35.25 5.26 -29.09
N LYS A 465 35.79 4.61 -28.06
CA LYS A 465 36.69 5.23 -27.09
C LYS A 465 38.06 5.44 -27.74
N GLN A 466 38.51 6.68 -27.80
CA GLN A 466 39.95 6.97 -27.70
C GLN A 466 40.27 7.37 -26.27
N GLU A 467 41.55 7.35 -25.90
CA GLU A 467 42.08 7.75 -24.59
C GLU A 467 41.94 9.27 -24.32
N SER A 468 40.84 9.91 -24.75
CA SER A 468 40.52 11.30 -24.45
C SER A 468 39.66 11.37 -23.19
N PRO A 469 40.02 12.18 -22.17
CA PRO A 469 39.27 12.29 -20.92
C PRO A 469 37.81 12.76 -21.07
N GLY A 470 37.47 13.51 -22.14
CA GLY A 470 36.19 14.20 -22.30
C GLY A 470 35.07 13.42 -22.99
N TYR A 471 35.34 12.25 -23.56
CA TYR A 471 34.37 11.52 -24.40
C TYR A 471 33.03 11.22 -23.70
N ASN A 472 33.07 10.93 -22.39
CA ASN A 472 31.86 10.63 -21.62
C ASN A 472 30.98 11.87 -21.49
N GLN A 473 31.58 13.05 -21.35
CA GLN A 473 30.81 14.29 -21.27
C GLN A 473 30.20 14.66 -22.62
N VAL A 474 30.92 14.42 -23.73
CA VAL A 474 30.36 14.60 -25.08
C VAL A 474 29.18 13.66 -25.27
N LYS A 475 29.31 12.39 -24.83
CA LYS A 475 28.22 11.42 -24.86
C LYS A 475 26.98 11.88 -24.07
N ILE A 476 27.18 12.42 -22.87
CA ILE A 476 26.10 12.98 -22.03
C ILE A 476 25.43 14.15 -22.77
N PHE A 477 26.21 15.11 -23.24
CA PHE A 477 25.71 16.29 -23.95
C PHE A 477 24.89 15.92 -25.19
N CYS A 478 25.42 15.05 -26.06
CA CYS A 478 24.71 14.61 -27.26
C CYS A 478 23.42 13.85 -26.92
N TYR A 479 23.41 13.06 -25.86
CA TYR A 479 22.20 12.35 -25.44
C TYR A 479 21.14 13.30 -24.88
N ASP A 480 21.52 14.29 -24.07
CA ASP A 480 20.57 15.26 -23.54
C ASP A 480 19.99 16.16 -24.65
N MET A 481 20.83 16.57 -25.61
CA MET A 481 20.38 17.30 -26.79
C MET A 481 19.48 16.46 -27.70
N LEU A 482 19.73 15.15 -27.82
CA LEU A 482 18.82 14.23 -28.49
C LEU A 482 17.46 14.19 -27.77
N LEU A 483 17.45 14.01 -26.45
CA LEU A 483 16.20 13.94 -25.68
C LEU A 483 15.39 15.24 -25.83
N TYR A 484 16.06 16.39 -25.86
CA TYR A 484 15.40 17.66 -26.20
C TYR A 484 14.88 17.67 -27.64
N THR A 485 15.68 17.24 -28.62
CA THR A 485 15.30 17.25 -30.04
C THR A 485 14.07 16.38 -30.32
N LEU A 486 13.95 15.24 -29.63
CA LEU A 486 12.77 14.35 -29.72
C LEU A 486 11.54 14.89 -28.97
N ASN A 487 11.72 15.84 -28.05
CA ASN A 487 10.68 16.33 -27.14
C ASN A 487 10.70 17.86 -26.98
N LYS A 488 10.87 18.59 -28.09
CA LYS A 488 11.12 20.06 -28.08
C LYS A 488 10.07 20.83 -27.27
N ASP A 489 8.80 20.46 -27.44
CA ASP A 489 7.67 21.15 -26.82
C ASP A 489 7.46 20.83 -25.33
N LEU A 490 8.17 19.83 -24.80
CA LEU A 490 7.90 19.28 -23.47
C LEU A 490 8.22 20.27 -22.34
N LEU A 491 9.42 20.86 -22.36
CA LEU A 491 9.85 21.88 -21.40
C LEU A 491 10.35 23.14 -22.11
N GLY A 492 11.11 23.01 -23.20
CA GLY A 492 11.69 24.14 -23.92
C GLY A 492 13.00 24.69 -23.33
N PHE A 493 13.61 23.98 -22.37
CA PHE A 493 14.90 24.38 -21.79
C PHE A 493 15.83 23.19 -21.52
N LEU A 494 17.14 23.44 -21.46
CA LEU A 494 18.14 22.51 -20.95
C LEU A 494 19.11 23.24 -20.00
N ALA A 495 19.65 22.55 -18.99
CA ALA A 495 20.64 23.11 -18.08
C ALA A 495 21.72 22.10 -17.69
N HIS A 496 22.98 22.55 -17.71
CA HIS A 496 24.13 21.76 -17.27
C HIS A 496 24.98 22.51 -16.25
N ASP A 497 25.50 21.76 -15.28
CA ASP A 497 26.58 22.23 -14.42
C ASP A 497 27.93 22.15 -15.15
N SER A 498 28.95 22.83 -14.62
CA SER A 498 30.32 22.84 -15.14
C SER A 498 30.96 21.45 -15.29
N CYS A 499 30.43 20.44 -14.61
CA CYS A 499 30.83 19.05 -14.78
C CYS A 499 30.74 18.55 -16.23
N ILE A 500 29.82 19.09 -17.04
CA ILE A 500 29.70 18.73 -18.46
C ILE A 500 30.95 19.11 -19.27
N LEU A 501 31.75 20.08 -18.82
CA LEU A 501 32.96 20.49 -19.54
C LEU A 501 34.22 19.78 -19.03
N THR A 502 34.09 18.97 -17.97
CA THR A 502 35.24 18.37 -17.28
C THR A 502 35.95 17.35 -18.17
N GLY A 503 37.22 17.60 -18.46
CA GLY A 503 38.07 16.73 -19.28
C GLY A 503 37.87 16.91 -20.79
N MET A 504 36.99 17.82 -21.22
CA MET A 504 36.87 18.19 -22.63
C MET A 504 38.05 19.05 -23.06
N ASP A 505 38.55 18.82 -24.28
CA ASP A 505 39.53 19.70 -24.91
C ASP A 505 38.87 20.97 -25.51
N GLU A 506 39.68 21.96 -25.88
CA GLU A 506 39.19 23.25 -26.43
C GLU A 506 38.32 23.05 -27.68
N ARG A 507 38.60 22.06 -28.53
CA ARG A 507 37.82 21.81 -29.75
C ARG A 507 36.44 21.26 -29.39
N GLN A 508 36.38 20.30 -28.48
CA GLN A 508 35.12 19.75 -27.96
C GLN A 508 34.29 20.83 -27.28
N GLN A 509 34.90 21.70 -26.48
CA GLN A 509 34.21 22.82 -25.85
C GLN A 509 33.61 23.76 -26.91
N ASN A 510 34.39 24.15 -27.93
CA ASN A 510 33.89 24.99 -29.01
C ASN A 510 32.74 24.34 -29.79
N THR A 511 32.83 23.07 -30.16
CA THR A 511 31.74 22.35 -30.85
C THR A 511 30.47 22.29 -30.00
N LEU A 512 30.59 22.04 -28.70
CA LEU A 512 29.46 22.01 -27.78
C LEU A 512 28.69 23.34 -27.78
N PHE A 513 29.41 24.46 -27.67
CA PHE A 513 28.78 25.79 -27.68
C PHE A 513 28.24 26.16 -29.06
N HIS A 514 28.87 25.72 -30.15
CA HIS A 514 28.36 25.92 -31.50
C HIS A 514 27.00 25.23 -31.67
N ILE A 515 26.90 23.96 -31.27
CA ILE A 515 25.62 23.21 -31.28
C ILE A 515 24.58 23.93 -30.40
N ALA A 516 24.94 24.27 -29.17
CA ALA A 516 24.02 24.90 -28.23
C ALA A 516 23.49 26.25 -28.75
N LEU A 517 24.37 27.10 -29.28
CA LEU A 517 23.99 28.41 -29.84
C LEU A 517 23.06 28.25 -31.03
N ASN A 518 23.38 27.37 -31.98
CA ASN A 518 22.52 27.12 -33.14
C ASN A 518 21.13 26.64 -32.70
N MET A 519 21.06 25.72 -31.74
CA MET A 519 19.78 25.25 -31.21
C MET A 519 18.97 26.36 -30.51
N THR A 520 19.63 27.29 -29.80
CA THR A 520 18.97 28.45 -29.16
C THR A 520 18.51 29.52 -30.16
N GLN A 521 19.13 29.61 -31.34
CA GLN A 521 18.76 30.56 -32.38
C GLN A 521 17.64 30.04 -33.28
N GLU A 522 17.66 28.75 -33.61
CA GLU A 522 16.69 28.12 -34.51
C GLU A 522 15.38 27.76 -33.83
N ASN A 523 15.38 27.55 -32.52
CA ASN A 523 14.23 27.10 -31.76
C ASN A 523 13.98 28.06 -30.59
N ASN A 524 12.77 28.05 -30.04
CA ASN A 524 12.45 28.73 -28.79
C ASN A 524 13.01 27.93 -27.59
N PHE A 525 14.34 27.75 -27.57
CA PHE A 525 15.12 26.93 -26.67
C PHE A 525 15.97 27.79 -25.75
N GLN A 526 15.83 27.57 -24.44
CA GLN A 526 16.68 28.21 -23.45
C GLN A 526 17.75 27.25 -22.93
N TYR A 527 19.02 27.66 -22.94
CA TYR A 527 20.12 26.83 -22.43
C TYR A 527 20.89 27.53 -21.31
N LEU A 528 20.96 26.89 -20.13
CA LEU A 528 21.72 27.36 -18.99
C LEU A 528 22.98 26.51 -18.77
N ILE A 529 24.15 27.14 -18.68
CA ILE A 529 25.38 26.42 -18.36
C ILE A 529 26.24 27.16 -17.34
N ASN A 530 26.74 26.42 -16.35
CA ASN A 530 27.78 26.89 -15.44
C ASN A 530 29.16 26.61 -16.04
N ILE A 531 30.08 27.56 -16.01
CA ILE A 531 31.44 27.43 -16.57
C ILE A 531 32.49 27.82 -15.54
N ASN A 532 33.60 27.08 -15.51
CA ASN A 532 34.76 27.41 -14.69
C ASN A 532 35.69 28.41 -15.39
N HIS A 533 36.58 29.04 -14.62
CA HIS A 533 37.46 30.08 -15.15
C HIS A 533 38.27 29.62 -16.36
N GLN A 534 38.92 28.45 -16.29
CA GLN A 534 39.77 27.95 -17.37
C GLN A 534 38.98 27.69 -18.65
N ASP A 535 37.85 26.99 -18.55
CA ASP A 535 37.00 26.67 -19.70
C ASP A 535 36.43 27.95 -20.32
N TYR A 536 36.03 28.91 -19.50
CA TYR A 536 35.57 30.21 -19.98
C TYR A 536 36.66 30.94 -20.75
N GLN A 537 37.87 31.04 -20.20
CA GLN A 537 39.01 31.68 -20.89
C GLN A 537 39.34 30.99 -22.21
N ASN A 538 39.29 29.66 -22.28
CA ASN A 538 39.51 28.92 -23.52
C ASN A 538 38.47 29.28 -24.60
N LEU A 539 37.21 29.50 -24.20
CA LEU A 539 36.11 29.81 -25.13
C LEU A 539 36.10 31.26 -25.63
N ILE A 540 36.50 32.23 -24.79
CA ILE A 540 36.44 33.65 -25.15
C ILE A 540 37.75 34.21 -25.71
N SER A 541 38.86 33.48 -25.60
CA SER A 541 40.16 33.97 -26.06
C SER A 541 40.20 34.03 -27.59
N ILE A 542 40.13 35.24 -28.14
CA ILE A 542 40.27 35.47 -29.58
C ILE A 542 41.74 35.32 -30.00
N LYS A 543 42.03 34.29 -30.79
CA LYS A 543 43.35 34.05 -31.38
C LYS A 543 43.38 34.49 -32.85
N PRO A 544 44.52 34.99 -33.38
CA PRO A 544 44.63 35.45 -34.77
C PRO A 544 44.20 34.40 -35.81
N GLU A 545 44.47 33.13 -35.54
CA GLU A 545 44.18 31.97 -36.38
C GLU A 545 42.70 31.52 -36.37
N MET A 546 41.84 32.11 -35.54
CA MET A 546 40.42 31.76 -35.48
C MET A 546 39.65 32.27 -36.70
N THR A 547 38.69 31.47 -37.17
CA THR A 547 37.74 31.88 -38.21
C THR A 547 36.81 32.98 -37.71
N ASP A 548 36.16 33.72 -38.61
CA ASP A 548 35.20 34.77 -38.22
C ASP A 548 34.01 34.18 -37.45
N GLU A 549 33.56 32.98 -37.82
CA GLU A 549 32.52 32.23 -37.08
C GLU A 549 32.94 31.93 -35.64
N GLN A 550 34.19 31.49 -35.43
CA GLN A 550 34.71 31.20 -34.09
C GLN A 550 34.82 32.48 -33.23
N LYS A 551 35.21 33.61 -33.84
CA LYS A 551 35.26 34.91 -33.16
C LYS A 551 33.86 35.40 -32.79
N GLN A 552 32.89 35.24 -33.69
CA GLN A 552 31.50 35.57 -33.44
C GLN A 552 30.92 34.70 -32.33
N GLN A 553 31.22 33.40 -32.33
CA GLN A 553 30.83 32.48 -31.26
C GLN A 553 31.38 32.92 -29.91
N ALA A 554 32.68 33.26 -29.82
CA ALA A 554 33.30 33.75 -28.60
C ALA A 554 32.60 35.00 -28.06
N GLN A 555 32.25 35.95 -28.95
CA GLN A 555 31.51 37.16 -28.59
C GLN A 555 30.09 36.83 -28.09
N LEU A 556 29.36 35.94 -28.78
CA LEU A 556 28.02 35.52 -28.35
C LEU A 556 28.04 34.85 -26.98
N ILE A 557 29.05 34.03 -26.69
CA ILE A 557 29.23 33.41 -25.36
C ILE A 557 29.45 34.49 -24.30
N GLN A 558 30.29 35.50 -24.59
CA GLN A 558 30.57 36.60 -23.68
C GLN A 558 29.31 37.46 -23.41
N ASP A 559 28.54 37.77 -24.45
CA ASP A 559 27.29 38.52 -24.34
C ASP A 559 26.20 37.72 -23.60
N SER A 560 26.30 36.39 -23.61
CA SER A 560 25.40 35.47 -22.93
C SER A 560 25.71 35.30 -21.43
N VAL A 561 26.74 35.95 -20.89
CA VAL A 561 27.07 35.83 -19.47
C VAL A 561 26.10 36.63 -18.61
N VAL A 562 25.32 35.92 -17.80
CA VAL A 562 24.32 36.50 -16.90
C VAL A 562 24.84 36.75 -15.49
N LEU A 563 25.93 36.09 -15.09
CA LEU A 563 26.54 36.28 -13.78
C LEU A 563 28.04 35.90 -13.75
N HIS A 564 28.88 36.82 -13.28
CA HIS A 564 30.29 36.56 -12.95
C HIS A 564 30.47 36.39 -11.45
N LEU A 565 30.78 35.19 -10.98
CA LEU A 565 31.15 34.88 -9.59
C LEU A 565 32.67 34.92 -9.45
N GLU A 566 33.19 35.62 -8.44
CA GLU A 566 34.64 35.82 -8.27
C GLU A 566 35.13 35.31 -6.91
N ASP A 567 36.37 34.83 -6.83
CA ASP A 567 37.01 34.30 -5.62
C ASP A 567 37.75 35.37 -4.78
N THR A 568 37.59 36.64 -5.12
CA THR A 568 38.27 37.78 -4.50
C THR A 568 37.68 38.09 -3.12
N ASP A 569 36.37 38.26 -3.05
CA ASP A 569 35.59 38.64 -1.87
C ASP A 569 34.30 37.80 -1.80
N PRO A 570 33.92 37.24 -0.62
CA PRO A 570 32.63 36.59 -0.42
C PRO A 570 31.40 37.38 -0.90
N SER A 571 31.47 38.72 -0.96
CA SER A 571 30.39 39.55 -1.55
C SER A 571 30.13 39.23 -3.04
N GLN A 572 31.15 38.72 -3.74
CA GLN A 572 31.07 38.30 -5.14
C GLN A 572 30.62 36.84 -5.30
N TYR A 573 30.37 36.10 -4.22
CA TYR A 573 29.82 34.75 -4.29
C TYR A 573 28.32 34.81 -4.57
N LEU A 574 27.71 33.69 -4.97
CA LEU A 574 26.27 33.64 -5.25
C LEU A 574 25.42 34.13 -4.07
N PHE A 575 25.80 33.74 -2.86
CA PHE A 575 25.11 34.11 -1.63
C PHE A 575 25.63 35.40 -0.98
N GLY A 576 26.64 36.06 -1.57
CA GLY A 576 27.28 37.25 -0.98
C GLY A 576 27.92 37.00 0.40
N CYS A 577 28.15 35.73 0.76
CA CYS A 577 28.84 35.29 1.97
C CYS A 577 29.44 33.90 1.76
N VAL A 578 30.33 33.50 2.68
CA VAL A 578 30.92 32.16 2.67
C VAL A 578 29.89 31.15 3.14
N PHE A 579 29.73 30.09 2.35
CA PHE A 579 29.09 28.86 2.80
C PHE A 579 30.16 28.01 3.51
N ASP A 580 30.18 28.05 4.84
CA ASP A 580 31.13 27.25 5.63
C ASP A 580 30.84 25.76 5.51
N ASP A 581 31.51 25.10 4.57
CA ASP A 581 31.57 23.63 4.50
C ASP A 581 32.84 23.06 5.14
N GLU A 582 33.84 23.91 5.44
CA GLU A 582 35.13 23.52 5.99
C GLU A 582 35.17 23.56 7.52
N ILE A 583 34.96 22.41 8.16
CA ILE A 583 35.63 22.15 9.45
C ILE A 583 36.92 21.41 9.11
N LYS A 584 38.04 22.10 9.26
CA LYS A 584 39.36 21.48 9.39
C LYS A 584 39.25 20.35 10.41
N ALA A 585 39.53 19.12 9.99
CA ALA A 585 39.89 18.07 10.92
C ALA A 585 41.20 18.51 11.59
N GLY A 586 41.09 19.17 12.73
CA GLY A 586 42.21 19.54 13.58
C GLY A 586 42.80 18.30 14.23
N ASN A 587 43.64 17.55 13.49
CA ASN A 587 44.74 16.84 14.12
C ASN A 587 45.88 17.83 14.30
N ALA A 588 45.76 18.69 15.31
CA ALA A 588 46.92 19.34 15.90
C ALA A 588 47.49 18.36 16.91
N GLY A 589 48.53 17.63 16.49
CA GLY A 589 49.39 16.93 17.41
C GLY A 589 50.02 17.94 18.38
N SER A 590 49.64 17.85 19.64
CA SER A 590 50.42 18.34 20.76
C SER A 590 50.64 17.17 21.72
N GLN A 591 51.50 16.23 21.33
CA GLN A 591 52.28 15.49 22.32
C GLN A 591 53.28 16.49 22.91
N MET A 592 52.84 17.21 23.94
CA MET A 592 53.77 17.82 24.88
C MET A 592 54.39 16.67 25.69
N SER A 593 55.65 16.44 25.40
CA SER A 593 56.62 15.76 26.26
C SER A 593 56.54 16.33 27.69
N LEU A 594 56.03 15.53 28.62
CA LEU A 594 56.26 15.71 30.06
C LEU A 594 57.16 14.56 30.52
N ASN A 595 58.46 14.77 30.38
CA ASN A 595 59.46 14.24 31.29
C ASN A 595 59.93 15.45 32.11
N VAL A 596 59.58 15.51 33.40
CA VAL A 596 60.50 15.87 34.49
C VAL A 596 59.97 15.22 35.77
N ASP A 597 60.90 14.61 36.49
CA ASP A 597 60.86 13.93 37.78
C ASP A 597 60.25 14.72 38.94
N GLY A 598 59.89 14.01 40.02
CA GLY A 598 59.83 14.57 41.36
C GLY A 598 58.86 13.90 42.32
N ASP A 599 59.40 12.93 43.09
CA ASP A 599 58.94 12.35 44.37
C ASP A 599 57.67 11.48 44.46
#